data_AF-A0A232M0Q8-F1
#
_entry.id   AF-A0A232M0Q8-F1
#
_cell.length_a   1.000
_cell.length_b   1.000
_cell.length_c   1.000
_cell.angle_alpha   90.00
_cell.angle_beta   90.00
_cell.angle_gamma   90.00
#
_symmetry.space_group_name_H-M   'P 1'
#
loop_
_entity.id
_entity.type
_entity.pdbx_description
1 polymer ?
#
loop_
_entity_poly.entity_id
_entity_poly.type
_entity_poly.pdbx_seq_one_letter_code
_entity_poly.pdbx_strand_id
1 'polypeptide(L)'
;MVQSSSRNEQPMLKRLCLQRDNYRCIVTGTIDPAAEKAYPDVVFDRTRMGPTHASHIIPFALGIPFALGQYQTAAQISFYFPYYYAPPKSEFQERDICHIWTTLFALFPALRDAISADTINEPKNVMTLLEVLNMQFGKLNFALEPTDEANTYEIILYRGFPGVYRPYLPSPDVHGKRQVKFERHNHCDLPSCILLETHAAIARIFNVSGKADQIDKVLRDCDEIRCLASDGSTDIETLLPILVW
;
A
#
# COMPACT_ATOMS: atom_id res chain seq x y z
N MET A 1 -15.73 12.33 18.06
CA MET A 1 -15.62 13.10 16.81
C MET A 1 -14.24 12.79 16.26
N VAL A 2 -14.13 11.75 15.43
CA VAL A 2 -12.84 11.29 14.87
C VAL A 2 -12.65 12.05 13.56
N GLN A 3 -11.56 12.80 13.45
CA GLN A 3 -11.21 13.55 12.24
C GLN A 3 -10.86 12.56 11.12
N SER A 4 -11.31 12.87 9.90
CA SER A 4 -11.03 12.08 8.72
C SER A 4 -9.53 12.06 8.38
N SER A 5 -9.05 10.91 7.90
CA SER A 5 -7.70 10.63 7.40
C SER A 5 -7.29 11.58 6.26
N SER A 6 -6.93 12.83 6.58
CA SER A 6 -6.62 13.84 5.56
C SER A 6 -5.19 13.70 5.04
N ARG A 7 -4.95 14.00 3.75
CA ARG A 7 -3.59 14.03 3.16
C ARG A 7 -2.62 14.96 3.92
N ASN A 8 -3.15 15.92 4.67
CA ASN A 8 -2.37 16.89 5.46
C ASN A 8 -1.63 16.24 6.63
N GLU A 9 -2.03 15.06 7.09
CA GLU A 9 -1.39 14.35 8.21
C GLU A 9 -0.20 13.49 7.78
N GLN A 10 -0.06 13.22 6.47
CA GLN A 10 0.99 12.35 5.94
C GLN A 10 2.43 12.80 6.30
N PRO A 11 2.77 14.10 6.31
CA PRO A 11 4.10 14.54 6.75
C PRO A 11 4.39 14.21 8.22
N MET A 12 3.39 14.35 9.09
CA MET A 12 3.52 14.00 10.51
C MET A 12 3.66 12.49 10.68
N LEU A 13 2.85 11.70 9.98
CA LEU A 13 2.94 10.25 9.99
C LEU A 13 4.29 9.75 9.50
N LYS A 14 4.83 10.33 8.42
CA LYS A 14 6.18 10.04 7.92
C LYS A 14 7.24 10.32 8.99
N ARG A 15 7.15 11.46 9.68
CA ARG A 15 8.10 11.80 10.76
C ARG A 15 8.05 10.79 11.91
N LEU A 16 6.86 10.36 12.32
CA LEU A 16 6.68 9.36 13.37
C LEU A 16 7.28 8.00 12.97
N CYS A 17 7.05 7.57 11.73
CA CYS A 17 7.62 6.32 11.21
C CYS A 17 9.15 6.40 11.10
N LEU A 18 9.69 7.53 10.62
CA LEU A 18 11.14 7.73 10.59
C LEU A 18 11.76 7.64 11.98
N GLN A 19 11.14 8.24 13.00
CA GLN A 19 11.64 8.12 14.38
C GLN A 19 11.54 6.67 14.90
N ARG A 20 10.47 5.95 14.53
CA ARG A 20 10.28 4.53 14.90
C ARG A 20 11.39 3.66 14.33
N ASP A 21 11.73 3.91 13.07
CA ASP A 21 12.64 3.09 12.27
C ASP A 21 14.09 3.64 12.31
N ASN A 22 14.40 4.50 13.28
CA ASN A 22 15.71 5.15 13.46
C ASN A 22 16.25 5.79 12.17
N TYR A 23 15.36 6.48 11.46
CA TYR A 23 15.58 7.16 10.18
C TYR A 23 16.13 6.24 9.09
N ARG A 24 15.66 4.99 9.05
CA ARG A 24 16.09 4.00 8.06
C ARG A 24 14.90 3.36 7.35
N CYS A 25 15.15 2.93 6.12
CA CYS A 25 14.30 1.95 5.47
C CYS A 25 14.24 0.68 6.33
N ILE A 26 13.05 0.28 6.73
CA ILE A 26 12.84 -0.85 7.65
C ILE A 26 13.27 -2.20 7.03
N VAL A 27 13.35 -2.28 5.69
CA VAL A 27 13.75 -3.49 4.96
C VAL A 27 15.26 -3.55 4.69
N THR A 28 15.89 -2.43 4.35
CA THR A 28 17.28 -2.41 3.82
C THR A 28 18.27 -1.78 4.79
N GLY A 29 17.80 -1.05 5.80
CA GLY A 29 18.64 -0.23 6.66
C GLY A 29 19.23 1.02 6.00
N THR A 30 18.87 1.31 4.73
CA THR A 30 19.27 2.53 4.00
C THR A 30 18.82 3.76 4.79
N ILE A 31 19.73 4.73 4.93
CA ILE A 31 19.52 5.89 5.80
C ILE A 31 18.73 6.96 5.05
N ASP A 32 17.66 7.44 5.65
CA ASP A 32 16.91 8.56 5.11
C ASP A 32 17.71 9.88 5.28
N PRO A 33 17.73 10.77 4.28
CA PRO A 33 18.41 12.07 4.40
C PRO A 33 18.00 12.93 5.60
N ALA A 34 16.79 12.76 6.12
CA ALA A 34 16.35 13.47 7.33
C ALA A 34 17.17 13.10 8.58
N ALA A 35 17.92 11.98 8.56
CA ALA A 35 18.82 11.59 9.64
C ALA A 35 19.92 12.64 9.91
N GLU A 36 20.44 13.30 8.86
CA GLU A 36 21.49 14.33 9.02
C GLU A 36 21.02 15.49 9.91
N LYS A 37 19.73 15.86 9.79
CA LYS A 37 19.14 16.91 10.64
C LYS A 37 18.83 16.41 12.05
N ALA A 38 18.47 15.13 12.18
CA ALA A 38 18.14 14.52 13.48
C ALA A 38 19.38 14.26 14.34
N TYR A 39 20.52 13.97 13.69
CA TYR A 39 21.79 13.64 14.33
C TYR A 39 22.92 14.49 13.74
N PRO A 40 22.97 15.80 14.08
CA PRO A 40 23.93 16.73 13.47
C PRO A 40 25.40 16.38 13.78
N ASP A 41 25.64 15.66 14.89
CA ASP A 41 26.98 15.27 15.33
C ASP A 41 27.46 13.94 14.70
N VAL A 42 26.60 13.27 13.91
CA VAL A 42 26.91 11.99 13.28
C VAL A 42 27.24 12.20 11.80
N VAL A 43 28.41 11.76 11.38
CA VAL A 43 28.79 11.76 9.96
C VAL A 43 28.26 10.49 9.31
N PHE A 44 27.30 10.64 8.41
CA PHE A 44 26.72 9.52 7.66
C PHE A 44 27.49 9.24 6.37
N ASP A 45 27.64 7.96 6.05
CA ASP A 45 28.13 7.52 4.74
C ASP A 45 27.04 7.74 3.69
N ARG A 46 27.26 8.74 2.82
CA ARG A 46 26.32 9.12 1.75
C ARG A 46 26.05 8.00 0.75
N THR A 47 26.93 7.01 0.62
CA THR A 47 26.69 5.86 -0.27
C THR A 47 25.60 4.91 0.27
N ARG A 48 25.29 5.02 1.56
CA ARG A 48 24.26 4.24 2.26
C ARG A 48 22.97 5.03 2.51
N MET A 49 22.87 6.22 1.93
CA MET A 49 21.72 7.11 2.08
C MET A 49 20.81 7.05 0.85
N GLY A 50 19.52 7.25 1.07
CA GLY A 50 18.53 7.29 -0.01
C GLY A 50 17.15 7.73 0.47
N PRO A 51 16.35 8.38 -0.39
CA PRO A 51 15.04 8.90 0.00
C PRO A 51 14.09 7.77 0.41
N THR A 52 13.38 7.94 1.53
CA THR A 52 12.36 6.99 1.97
C THR A 52 10.95 7.58 1.93
N HIS A 53 9.95 6.72 1.88
CA HIS A 53 8.53 7.04 1.90
C HIS A 53 7.82 6.35 3.06
N ALA A 54 6.78 7.01 3.56
CA ALA A 54 5.77 6.39 4.40
C ALA A 54 4.86 5.54 3.51
N SER A 55 5.13 4.24 3.47
CA SER A 55 4.45 3.27 2.62
C SER A 55 3.31 2.60 3.38
N HIS A 56 2.08 2.81 2.94
CA HIS A 56 0.92 2.12 3.51
C HIS A 56 0.91 0.65 3.12
N ILE A 57 0.63 -0.25 4.08
CA ILE A 57 0.47 -1.68 3.83
C ILE A 57 -0.87 -1.94 3.12
N ILE A 58 -1.95 -1.48 3.75
CA ILE A 58 -3.28 -1.37 3.15
C ILE A 58 -3.42 0.04 2.57
N PRO A 59 -3.70 0.20 1.26
CA PRO A 59 -3.58 1.49 0.56
C PRO A 59 -4.37 2.64 1.21
N PHE A 60 -3.72 3.81 1.31
CA PHE A 60 -4.31 5.05 1.83
C PHE A 60 -5.66 5.42 1.18
N ALA A 61 -5.84 5.10 -0.11
CA ALA A 61 -7.07 5.40 -0.85
C ALA A 61 -8.32 4.76 -0.23
N LEU A 62 -8.16 3.73 0.61
CA LEU A 62 -9.26 3.08 1.34
C LEU A 62 -9.66 3.79 2.64
N GLY A 63 -8.92 4.84 3.04
CA GLY A 63 -9.17 5.64 4.25
C GLY A 63 -10.14 6.79 4.06
N ILE A 64 -10.83 6.88 2.90
CA ILE A 64 -11.91 7.85 2.73
C ILE A 64 -13.01 7.50 3.74
N PRO A 65 -13.42 8.44 4.62
CA PRO A 65 -14.44 8.15 5.60
C PRO A 65 -15.70 7.70 4.88
N PHE A 66 -16.20 6.54 5.29
CA PHE A 66 -17.55 6.17 4.99
C PHE A 66 -18.47 7.30 5.51
N ALA A 67 -19.12 8.04 4.62
CA ALA A 67 -20.29 8.83 4.98
C ALA A 67 -21.51 7.91 5.29
N LEU A 68 -21.29 6.67 5.76
CA LEU A 68 -22.34 5.76 6.20
C LEU A 68 -22.80 6.07 7.64
N GLY A 69 -23.03 7.35 7.91
CA GLY A 69 -23.92 7.77 8.98
C GLY A 69 -25.40 7.72 8.59
N GLN A 70 -25.77 7.39 7.35
CA GLN A 70 -27.16 7.56 6.88
C GLN A 70 -27.82 6.38 6.16
N TYR A 71 -27.11 5.32 5.78
CA TYR A 71 -27.75 4.21 5.06
C TYR A 71 -27.44 2.86 5.68
N GLN A 72 -28.42 2.34 6.43
CA GLN A 72 -28.40 0.99 6.95
C GLN A 72 -29.04 0.06 5.93
N THR A 73 -28.22 -0.80 5.33
CA THR A 73 -28.56 -1.95 4.46
C THR A 73 -28.79 -1.66 2.97
N ALA A 74 -28.26 -2.57 2.14
CA ALA A 74 -28.39 -2.58 0.69
C ALA A 74 -29.86 -2.62 0.19
N ALA A 75 -30.80 -3.02 1.05
CA ALA A 75 -32.23 -3.03 0.75
C ALA A 75 -32.86 -1.63 0.70
N GLN A 76 -32.32 -0.64 1.43
CA GLN A 76 -32.87 0.73 1.44
C GLN A 76 -32.48 1.55 0.20
N ILE A 77 -31.34 1.23 -0.43
CA ILE A 77 -30.86 1.94 -1.64
C ILE A 77 -31.74 1.61 -2.85
N SER A 78 -32.29 0.40 -2.94
CA SER A 78 -33.12 -0.05 -4.07
C SER A 78 -34.56 0.48 -4.05
N PHE A 79 -35.05 1.01 -2.92
CA PHE A 79 -36.44 1.46 -2.79
C PHE A 79 -36.64 2.94 -3.15
N TYR A 80 -35.60 3.77 -3.01
CA TYR A 80 -35.71 5.22 -3.21
C TYR A 80 -35.36 5.71 -4.62
N PHE A 81 -34.71 4.89 -5.46
CA PHE A 81 -34.32 5.28 -6.82
C PHE A 81 -34.73 4.24 -7.86
N PRO A 82 -35.99 4.29 -8.35
CA PRO A 82 -36.46 3.40 -9.41
C PRO A 82 -36.00 3.84 -10.81
N TYR A 83 -35.52 5.08 -10.96
CA TYR A 83 -35.11 5.64 -12.24
C TYR A 83 -33.67 6.17 -12.18
N TYR A 84 -32.86 5.59 -13.05
CA TYR A 84 -31.50 5.97 -13.44
C TYR A 84 -31.19 7.46 -13.23
N TYR A 85 -30.37 7.74 -12.22
CA TYR A 85 -29.44 8.86 -12.21
C TYR A 85 -28.07 8.23 -12.00
N ALA A 86 -27.13 8.46 -12.92
CA ALA A 86 -25.75 8.06 -12.72
C ALA A 86 -25.23 8.77 -11.46
N PRO A 87 -24.82 8.05 -10.41
CA PRO A 87 -24.41 8.69 -9.16
C PRO A 87 -23.22 9.64 -9.38
N PRO A 88 -23.08 10.71 -8.59
CA PRO A 88 -21.90 11.57 -8.65
C PRO A 88 -20.62 10.74 -8.47
N LYS A 89 -19.52 11.15 -9.11
CA LYS A 89 -18.22 10.42 -9.10
C LYS A 89 -17.75 10.02 -7.68
N SER A 90 -18.09 10.82 -6.66
CA SER A 90 -17.78 10.53 -5.26
C SER A 90 -18.51 9.28 -4.73
N GLU A 91 -19.77 9.07 -5.12
CA GLU A 91 -20.55 7.91 -4.67
C GLU A 91 -20.09 6.60 -5.34
N PHE A 92 -19.62 6.66 -6.59
CA PHE A 92 -18.98 5.51 -7.24
C PHE A 92 -17.69 5.12 -6.51
N GLN A 93 -16.85 6.10 -6.21
CA GLN A 93 -15.60 5.87 -5.48
C GLN A 93 -15.86 5.32 -4.06
N GLU A 94 -16.85 5.85 -3.36
CA GLU A 94 -17.25 5.31 -2.05
C GLU A 94 -17.73 3.87 -2.16
N ARG A 95 -18.60 3.54 -3.12
CA ARG A 95 -19.13 2.19 -3.31
C ARG A 95 -18.01 1.18 -3.60
N ASP A 96 -17.04 1.55 -4.43
CA ASP A 96 -15.90 0.69 -4.74
C ASP A 96 -15.02 0.46 -3.50
N ILE A 97 -14.77 1.51 -2.71
CA ILE A 97 -14.06 1.40 -1.43
C ILE A 97 -14.85 0.49 -0.46
N CYS A 98 -16.17 0.61 -0.39
CA CYS A 98 -17.03 -0.25 0.42
C CYS A 98 -16.90 -1.72 0.02
N HIS A 99 -16.94 -2.00 -1.29
CA HIS A 99 -16.79 -3.35 -1.82
C HIS A 99 -15.40 -3.91 -1.56
N ILE A 100 -14.35 -3.10 -1.70
CA ILE A 100 -12.98 -3.50 -1.38
C ILE A 100 -12.87 -3.88 0.09
N TRP A 101 -13.34 -3.04 1.01
CA TRP A 101 -13.35 -3.35 2.45
C TRP A 101 -14.16 -4.61 2.77
N THR A 102 -15.35 -4.74 2.19
CA THR A 102 -16.21 -5.91 2.38
C THR A 102 -15.51 -7.19 1.91
N THR A 103 -14.84 -7.13 0.76
CA THR A 103 -14.08 -8.25 0.20
C THR A 103 -12.87 -8.58 1.05
N LEU A 104 -12.09 -7.57 1.46
CA LEU A 104 -10.94 -7.76 2.34
C LEU A 104 -11.34 -8.43 3.65
N PHE A 105 -12.41 -7.98 4.30
CA PHE A 105 -12.88 -8.58 5.55
C PHE A 105 -13.58 -9.93 5.40
N ALA A 106 -14.09 -10.25 4.21
CA ALA A 106 -14.65 -11.56 3.91
C ALA A 106 -13.53 -12.59 3.68
N LEU A 107 -12.48 -12.21 2.95
CA LEU A 107 -11.35 -13.09 2.64
C LEU A 107 -10.32 -13.17 3.78
N PHE A 108 -10.17 -12.09 4.55
CA PHE A 108 -9.21 -11.97 5.65
C PHE A 108 -9.91 -11.45 6.92
N PRO A 109 -10.66 -12.30 7.64
CA PRO A 109 -11.46 -11.87 8.79
C PRO A 109 -10.66 -11.21 9.91
N ALA A 110 -9.39 -11.60 10.10
CA ALA A 110 -8.48 -11.02 11.10
C ALA A 110 -8.23 -9.51 10.90
N LEU A 111 -8.45 -8.98 9.69
CA LEU A 111 -8.32 -7.55 9.42
C LEU A 111 -9.33 -6.70 10.20
N ARG A 112 -10.50 -7.25 10.57
CA ARG A 112 -11.59 -6.50 11.23
C ARG A 112 -11.15 -5.85 12.54
N ASP A 113 -10.26 -6.54 13.27
CA ASP A 113 -9.71 -6.05 14.54
C ASP A 113 -8.40 -5.29 14.34
N ALA A 114 -7.76 -5.45 13.17
CA ALA A 114 -6.47 -4.86 12.87
C ALA A 114 -6.58 -3.45 12.27
N ILE A 115 -7.59 -3.17 11.45
CA ILE A 115 -7.71 -1.91 10.70
C ILE A 115 -9.15 -1.58 10.28
N SER A 116 -9.41 -0.29 10.13
CA SER A 116 -10.63 0.32 9.62
C SER A 116 -10.30 1.56 8.78
N ALA A 117 -11.27 2.11 8.05
CA ALA A 117 -11.08 3.33 7.27
C ALA A 117 -10.52 4.51 8.10
N ASP A 118 -10.97 4.65 9.35
CA ASP A 118 -10.52 5.72 10.26
C ASP A 118 -9.09 5.51 10.79
N THR A 119 -8.59 4.28 10.77
CA THR A 119 -7.27 3.90 11.30
C THR A 119 -6.24 3.67 10.19
N ILE A 120 -6.58 3.99 8.93
CA ILE A 120 -5.70 3.83 7.76
C ILE A 120 -4.38 4.60 7.89
N ASN A 121 -4.41 5.75 8.57
CA ASN A 121 -3.23 6.60 8.82
C ASN A 121 -2.50 6.27 10.13
N GLU A 122 -2.76 5.14 10.75
CA GLU A 122 -2.01 4.74 11.94
C GLU A 122 -0.66 4.11 11.58
N PRO A 123 0.39 4.30 12.41
CA PRO A 123 1.73 3.76 12.15
C PRO A 123 1.79 2.25 11.94
N LYS A 124 0.86 1.49 12.53
CA LYS A 124 0.73 0.04 12.32
C LYS A 124 0.43 -0.33 10.87
N ASN A 125 -0.13 0.58 10.07
CA ASN A 125 -0.39 0.41 8.65
C ASN A 125 0.71 1.04 7.77
N VAL A 126 1.79 1.58 8.35
CA VAL A 126 2.79 2.34 7.60
C VAL A 126 4.22 1.87 7.88
N MET A 127 4.97 1.67 6.82
CA MET A 127 6.40 1.32 6.83
C MET A 127 7.24 2.49 6.31
N THR A 128 8.45 2.66 6.84
CA THR A 128 9.46 3.47 6.15
C THR A 128 10.17 2.61 5.12
N LEU A 129 9.93 2.86 3.82
CA LEU A 129 10.57 2.13 2.72
C LEU A 129 11.40 3.06 1.84
N LEU A 130 12.56 2.58 1.38
CA LEU A 130 13.34 3.21 0.31
C LEU A 130 12.44 3.41 -0.92
N GLU A 131 12.56 4.55 -1.60
CA GLU A 131 11.70 4.95 -2.74
C GLU A 131 11.49 3.83 -3.77
N VAL A 132 12.58 3.18 -4.20
CA VAL A 132 12.50 2.09 -5.19
C VAL A 132 11.73 0.88 -4.66
N LEU A 133 11.85 0.56 -3.37
CA LEU A 133 11.12 -0.53 -2.74
C LEU A 133 9.66 -0.16 -2.46
N ASN A 134 9.37 1.09 -2.08
CA ASN A 134 8.00 1.57 -1.94
C ASN A 134 7.19 1.34 -3.23
N MET A 135 7.78 1.66 -4.39
CA MET A 135 7.15 1.39 -5.69
C MET A 135 6.93 -0.12 -5.92
N GLN A 136 7.94 -0.96 -5.67
CA GLN A 136 7.80 -2.41 -5.90
C GLN A 136 6.81 -3.08 -4.93
N PHE A 137 6.70 -2.56 -3.71
CA PHE A 137 5.76 -3.06 -2.70
C PHE A 137 4.31 -2.76 -3.11
N GLY A 138 4.04 -1.55 -3.60
CA GLY A 138 2.74 -1.18 -4.14
C GLY A 138 2.35 -1.96 -5.41
N LYS A 139 3.33 -2.35 -6.23
CA LYS A 139 3.13 -3.23 -7.40
C LYS A 139 3.00 -4.72 -7.06
N LEU A 140 3.06 -5.09 -5.77
CA LEU A 140 3.02 -6.49 -5.32
C LEU A 140 4.16 -7.35 -5.92
N ASN A 141 5.30 -6.72 -6.27
CA ASN A 141 6.46 -7.42 -6.82
C ASN A 141 7.32 -8.06 -5.73
N PHE A 142 7.13 -7.69 -4.48
CA PHE A 142 7.61 -8.44 -3.33
C PHE A 142 6.63 -8.31 -2.17
N ALA A 143 6.77 -9.20 -1.19
CA ALA A 143 5.99 -9.18 0.04
C ALA A 143 6.85 -9.55 1.25
N LEU A 144 6.28 -9.38 2.44
CA LEU A 144 6.89 -9.70 3.72
C LEU A 144 6.03 -10.75 4.42
N GLU A 145 6.52 -11.98 4.48
CA GLU A 145 5.80 -13.10 5.10
C GLU A 145 6.26 -13.27 6.56
N PRO A 146 5.33 -13.32 7.53
CA PRO A 146 5.68 -13.58 8.91
C PRO A 146 6.44 -14.90 9.06
N THR A 147 7.43 -14.89 9.95
CA THR A 147 8.14 -16.10 10.37
C THR A 147 7.67 -16.54 11.76
N ASP A 148 8.22 -17.64 12.27
CA ASP A 148 7.97 -18.09 13.65
C ASP A 148 8.55 -17.12 14.70
N GLU A 149 9.50 -16.26 14.31
CA GLU A 149 10.06 -15.24 15.19
C GLU A 149 9.25 -13.94 15.11
N ALA A 150 8.87 -13.43 16.28
CA ALA A 150 8.09 -12.20 16.39
C ALA A 150 8.77 -11.02 15.69
N ASN A 151 7.97 -10.26 14.93
CA ASN A 151 8.40 -9.10 14.13
C ASN A 151 9.49 -9.41 13.11
N THR A 152 9.64 -10.68 12.71
CA THR A 152 10.62 -11.12 11.71
C THR A 152 9.89 -11.64 10.49
N TYR A 153 10.32 -11.17 9.32
CA TYR A 153 9.64 -11.41 8.06
C TYR A 153 10.61 -11.92 7.00
N GLU A 154 10.18 -12.93 6.25
CA GLU A 154 10.85 -13.38 5.03
C GLU A 154 10.45 -12.48 3.86
N ILE A 155 11.45 -12.01 3.10
CA ILE A 155 11.26 -11.18 1.92
C ILE A 155 11.04 -12.10 0.72
N ILE A 156 9.80 -12.15 0.24
CA ILE A 156 9.42 -12.94 -0.92
C ILE A 156 9.45 -12.09 -2.17
N LEU A 157 10.32 -12.45 -3.11
CA LEU A 157 10.46 -11.76 -4.40
C LEU A 157 9.68 -12.49 -5.48
N TYR A 158 8.84 -11.75 -6.21
CA TYR A 158 8.10 -12.27 -7.35
C TYR A 158 8.79 -11.93 -8.69
N ARG A 159 8.28 -12.52 -9.78
CA ARG A 159 8.87 -12.40 -11.13
C ARG A 159 9.07 -10.94 -11.58
N GLY A 160 8.15 -10.05 -11.20
CA GLY A 160 8.20 -8.63 -11.55
C GLY A 160 9.26 -7.82 -10.79
N PHE A 161 9.92 -8.38 -9.77
CA PHE A 161 10.91 -7.64 -8.97
C PHE A 161 12.20 -7.38 -9.78
N PRO A 162 12.59 -6.12 -10.01
CA PRO A 162 13.77 -5.81 -10.81
C PRO A 162 15.08 -6.25 -10.12
N GLY A 163 15.89 -7.03 -10.83
CA GLY A 163 17.16 -7.56 -10.31
C GLY A 163 18.15 -6.49 -9.83
N VAL A 164 18.11 -5.29 -10.44
CA VAL A 164 18.94 -4.15 -10.08
C VAL A 164 18.73 -3.67 -8.64
N TYR A 165 17.59 -3.97 -8.01
CA TYR A 165 17.32 -3.57 -6.63
C TYR A 165 17.71 -4.63 -5.60
N ARG A 166 18.06 -5.86 -6.02
CA ARG A 166 18.48 -6.94 -5.10
C ARG A 166 19.70 -6.60 -4.23
N PRO A 167 20.70 -5.84 -4.70
CA PRO A 167 21.83 -5.43 -3.86
C PRO A 167 21.45 -4.57 -2.65
N TYR A 168 20.27 -3.92 -2.65
CA TYR A 168 19.79 -3.17 -1.49
C TYR A 168 19.18 -4.06 -0.41
N LEU A 169 18.75 -5.28 -0.76
CA LEU A 169 18.09 -6.20 0.18
C LEU A 169 19.11 -6.87 1.10
N PRO A 170 18.70 -7.29 2.32
CA PRO A 170 19.51 -8.14 3.18
C PRO A 170 20.06 -9.34 2.42
N SER A 171 21.32 -9.70 2.66
CA SER A 171 21.94 -10.87 2.03
C SER A 171 21.16 -12.13 2.39
N PRO A 172 21.04 -13.09 1.46
CA PRO A 172 20.38 -14.34 1.76
C PRO A 172 21.19 -15.14 2.78
N ASP A 173 20.50 -15.90 3.62
CA ASP A 173 21.10 -16.87 4.52
C ASP A 173 21.61 -18.11 3.77
N VAL A 174 22.09 -19.10 4.53
CA VAL A 174 22.59 -20.38 3.99
C VAL A 174 21.53 -21.19 3.23
N HIS A 175 20.24 -20.89 3.43
CA HIS A 175 19.11 -21.51 2.75
C HIS A 175 18.58 -20.66 1.58
N GLY A 176 19.23 -19.54 1.27
CA GLY A 176 18.80 -18.63 0.20
C GLY A 176 17.69 -17.67 0.62
N LYS A 177 17.27 -17.69 1.89
CA LYS A 177 16.18 -16.84 2.40
C LYS A 177 16.70 -15.48 2.81
N ARG A 178 15.92 -14.44 2.54
CA ARG A 178 16.22 -13.08 2.99
C ARG A 178 15.23 -12.73 4.08
N GLN A 179 15.73 -12.40 5.27
CA GLN A 179 14.89 -12.05 6.40
C GLN A 179 15.21 -10.65 6.90
N VAL A 180 14.21 -10.02 7.50
CA VAL A 180 14.35 -8.75 8.17
C VAL A 180 13.58 -8.78 9.48
N LYS A 181 14.21 -8.28 10.53
CA LYS A 181 13.60 -8.11 11.85
C LYS A 181 13.26 -6.65 12.06
N PHE A 182 12.00 -6.38 12.38
CA PHE A 182 11.53 -5.03 12.65
C PHE A 182 11.83 -4.65 14.09
N GLU A 183 12.52 -3.54 14.26
CA GLU A 183 12.92 -3.00 15.56
C GLU A 183 12.24 -1.67 15.82
N ARG A 184 11.84 -1.48 17.06
CA ARG A 184 11.13 -0.28 17.51
C ARG A 184 12.10 0.62 18.27
N HIS A 185 12.31 1.85 17.80
CA HIS A 185 13.23 2.81 18.43
C HIS A 185 12.53 3.99 19.13
N ASN A 186 11.20 3.99 19.21
CA ASN A 186 10.41 4.98 19.94
C ASN A 186 9.09 4.36 20.48
N HIS A 187 8.15 5.18 20.95
CA HIS A 187 6.83 4.72 21.41
C HIS A 187 5.80 4.53 20.28
N CYS A 188 6.21 4.55 19.02
CA CYS A 188 5.34 4.30 17.88
C CYS A 188 5.27 2.80 17.58
N ASP A 189 4.09 2.27 17.30
CA ASP A 189 3.93 0.82 17.06
C ASP A 189 4.59 0.36 15.76
N LEU A 190 5.11 -0.86 15.79
CA LEU A 190 5.62 -1.53 14.59
C LEU A 190 4.48 -1.78 13.59
N PRO A 191 4.82 -1.96 12.29
CA PRO A 191 3.84 -2.37 11.30
C PRO A 191 3.17 -3.69 11.73
N SER A 192 1.86 -3.76 11.58
CA SER A 192 1.06 -4.89 12.06
C SER A 192 1.34 -6.16 11.26
N CYS A 193 1.61 -7.25 11.97
CA CYS A 193 1.80 -8.57 11.37
C CYS A 193 0.60 -9.02 10.54
N ILE A 194 -0.62 -8.79 11.03
CA ILE A 194 -1.86 -9.16 10.31
C ILE A 194 -1.97 -8.41 8.99
N LEU A 195 -1.58 -7.14 8.95
CA LEU A 195 -1.63 -6.32 7.73
C LEU A 195 -0.57 -6.80 6.72
N LEU A 196 0.63 -7.10 7.18
CA LEU A 196 1.71 -7.63 6.33
C LEU A 196 1.37 -9.02 5.78
N GLU A 197 0.83 -9.91 6.61
CA GLU A 197 0.37 -11.22 6.20
C GLU A 197 -0.73 -11.13 5.13
N THR A 198 -1.70 -10.23 5.34
CA THR A 198 -2.75 -9.95 4.35
C THR A 198 -2.15 -9.46 3.04
N HIS A 199 -1.25 -8.48 3.08
CA HIS A 199 -0.58 -7.97 1.88
C HIS A 199 0.19 -9.09 1.17
N ALA A 200 0.90 -9.93 1.92
CA ALA A 200 1.64 -11.06 1.37
C ALA A 200 0.72 -12.10 0.71
N ALA A 201 -0.42 -12.41 1.32
CA ALA A 201 -1.42 -13.30 0.72
C ALA A 201 -1.98 -12.71 -0.58
N ILE A 202 -2.31 -11.41 -0.61
CA ILE A 202 -2.77 -10.72 -1.82
C ILE A 202 -1.69 -10.76 -2.91
N ALA A 203 -0.44 -10.42 -2.57
CA ALA A 203 0.68 -10.46 -3.50
C ALA A 203 0.89 -11.87 -4.07
N ARG A 204 0.77 -12.90 -3.23
CA ARG A 204 0.89 -14.30 -3.66
C ARG A 204 -0.22 -14.68 -4.64
N ILE A 205 -1.47 -14.37 -4.31
CA ILE A 205 -2.63 -14.63 -5.20
C ILE A 205 -2.46 -13.88 -6.53
N PHE A 206 -2.08 -12.61 -6.48
CA PHE A 206 -1.86 -11.78 -7.65
C PHE A 206 -0.80 -12.39 -8.60
N ASN A 207 0.34 -12.82 -8.05
CA ASN A 207 1.44 -13.36 -8.85
C ASN A 207 1.18 -14.80 -9.32
N VAL A 208 0.52 -15.64 -8.51
CA VAL A 208 0.21 -17.03 -8.89
C VAL A 208 -0.94 -17.11 -9.89
N SER A 209 -1.92 -16.21 -9.83
CA SER A 209 -3.08 -16.22 -10.74
C SER A 209 -2.76 -15.81 -12.18
N GLY A 210 -1.54 -15.32 -12.46
CA GLY A 210 -1.15 -14.80 -13.77
C GLY A 210 -1.88 -13.50 -14.16
N LYS A 211 -2.68 -12.92 -13.24
CA LYS A 211 -3.40 -11.67 -13.46
C LYS A 211 -2.49 -10.46 -13.50
N ALA A 212 -1.26 -10.58 -12.98
CA ALA A 212 -0.23 -9.55 -13.08
C ALA A 212 -0.01 -9.09 -14.52
N ASP A 213 0.19 -10.04 -15.46
CA ASP A 213 0.45 -9.71 -16.86
C ASP A 213 -0.77 -9.06 -17.54
N GLN A 214 -1.98 -9.49 -17.17
CA GLN A 214 -3.23 -8.91 -17.68
C GLN A 214 -3.43 -7.49 -17.18
N ILE A 215 -3.22 -7.25 -15.89
CA ILE A 215 -3.38 -5.92 -15.26
C ILE A 215 -2.28 -4.98 -15.75
N ASP A 216 -1.02 -5.43 -15.82
CA ASP A 216 0.08 -4.61 -16.35
C ASP A 216 -0.12 -4.26 -17.82
N LYS A 217 -0.73 -5.15 -18.62
CA LYS A 217 -1.10 -4.84 -19.99
C LYS A 217 -2.18 -3.76 -20.01
N VAL A 218 -3.26 -3.94 -19.25
CA VAL A 218 -4.33 -2.93 -19.15
C VAL A 218 -3.76 -1.58 -18.71
N LEU A 219 -2.93 -1.53 -17.68
CA LEU A 219 -2.32 -0.29 -17.19
C LEU A 219 -1.39 0.37 -18.22
N ARG A 220 -0.62 -0.41 -18.99
CA ARG A 220 0.20 0.11 -20.11
C ARG A 220 -0.67 0.67 -21.23
N ASP A 221 -1.70 -0.08 -21.61
CA ASP A 221 -2.68 0.37 -22.61
C ASP A 221 -3.36 1.66 -22.13
N CYS A 222 -3.64 1.83 -20.83
CA CYS A 222 -4.17 3.09 -20.27
C CYS A 222 -3.21 4.27 -20.46
N ASP A 223 -1.93 4.07 -20.17
CA ASP A 223 -0.91 5.12 -20.26
C ASP A 223 -0.62 5.49 -21.73
N GLU A 224 -0.72 4.53 -22.65
CA GLU A 224 -0.63 4.77 -24.11
C GLU A 224 -1.88 5.48 -24.67
N ILE A 225 -3.07 5.13 -24.17
CA ILE A 225 -4.34 5.76 -24.57
C ILE A 225 -4.52 7.18 -23.97
N ARG A 226 -3.59 7.66 -23.13
CA ARG A 226 -3.51 9.10 -22.79
C ARG A 226 -3.28 10.01 -24.02
N CYS A 227 -2.95 9.43 -25.18
CA CYS A 227 -3.03 10.11 -26.46
C CYS A 227 -4.21 9.55 -27.26
N LEU A 228 -5.36 10.25 -27.23
CA LEU A 228 -6.48 9.99 -28.13
C LEU A 228 -5.98 10.05 -29.59
N ALA A 229 -6.38 9.07 -30.40
CA ALA A 229 -6.13 9.15 -31.84
C ALA A 229 -6.79 10.43 -32.37
N SER A 230 -6.01 11.30 -33.03
CA SER A 230 -6.47 12.62 -33.49
C SER A 230 -7.61 12.54 -34.52
N ASP A 231 -7.85 11.36 -35.08
CA ASP A 231 -8.89 11.06 -36.06
C ASP A 231 -10.21 10.56 -35.45
N GLY A 232 -10.30 10.46 -34.11
CA GLY A 232 -11.51 10.04 -33.42
C GLY A 232 -11.84 8.55 -33.56
N SER A 233 -10.91 7.73 -34.03
CA SER A 233 -11.08 6.27 -34.16
C SER A 233 -10.91 5.50 -32.85
N THR A 234 -10.65 6.19 -31.74
CA THR A 234 -10.49 5.55 -30.43
C THR A 234 -11.82 4.93 -29.99
N ASP A 235 -11.83 3.62 -29.83
CA ASP A 235 -12.98 2.88 -29.32
C ASP A 235 -13.15 3.13 -27.81
N ILE A 236 -14.10 4.01 -27.48
CA ILE A 236 -14.37 4.44 -26.11
C ILE A 236 -15.13 3.35 -25.31
N GLU A 237 -15.80 2.41 -25.98
CA GLU A 237 -16.56 1.35 -25.29
C GLU A 237 -15.66 0.35 -24.58
N THR A 238 -14.45 0.12 -25.12
CA THR A 238 -13.41 -0.70 -24.47
C THR A 238 -12.67 0.03 -23.34
N LEU A 239 -12.81 1.37 -23.24
CA LEU A 239 -12.18 2.23 -22.24
C LEU A 239 -13.06 2.56 -21.03
N LEU A 240 -14.37 2.36 -21.13
CA LEU A 240 -15.32 2.66 -20.05
C LEU A 240 -15.07 1.87 -18.74
N PRO A 241 -14.64 0.60 -18.76
CA PRO A 241 -14.25 -0.10 -17.53
C PRO A 241 -12.94 0.40 -16.91
N ILE A 242 -12.19 1.21 -17.66
CA ILE A 242 -10.78 1.52 -17.42
C ILE A 242 -10.60 2.93 -16.83
N LEU A 243 -11.49 3.86 -17.14
CA LEU A 243 -11.46 5.26 -16.66
C LEU A 243 -12.03 5.45 -15.22
N VAL A 244 -12.28 4.36 -14.50
CA VAL A 244 -12.88 4.35 -13.15
C VAL A 244 -11.84 4.02 -12.05
N TRP A 245 -10.55 4.21 -12.32
CA TRP A 245 -9.48 4.15 -11.30
C TRP A 245 -8.77 5.49 -11.14
#